data_AF-A0A934DV07-F1
#
_entry.id   AF-A0A934DV07-F1
#
_cell.length_a   1.000
_cell.length_b   1.000
_cell.length_c   1.000
_cell.angle_alpha   90.00
_cell.angle_beta   90.00
_cell.angle_gamma   90.00
#
_symmetry.space_group_name_H-M   'P 1'
#
loop_
_entity.id
_entity.type
_entity.pdbx_description
1 polymer ?
#
loop_
_entity_poly.entity_id
_entity_poly.type
_entity_poly.pdbx_seq_one_letter_code
_entity_poly.pdbx_strand_id
1 'polypeptide(L)'
;MKNVVKRVALWALAVLGVLAGIAAAAVAYVQIRGIPKYPVQPLVLQVEVTPARVERGRKLATLSCINCHANPTTHQLTGKKLDDAPPAFGPIYSRNITQDRSHGIGAWTDGDLARMLRTGLRPDGQYVPIYMPKMVHMSDEDLFSVIAFLRSNDPRVAPSPVDPPDVTHPSLLTKFLSYVAFKPLPYPSHPIVAPPIEDRVAHGRYLLHTLDCYACHSADFTKLDVMNPDRSLGYMAGGNTLMDLNQQPILSTNLTFDRETGIGRWSEADFRRALRDGIRPDRSVIRYPMMPMPVLSDDEVAALYAYLQTVPIIHNRVKRFGVDRADPDEGKRVYQKYGCASCHGDNGVGIADLRRATVHYPKDEQLIAWIKNAPGIKSGTIMPKFDGVVEPHEFPPLVAYVKKLGQEAEQSRR
;
A
#
# COMPACT_ATOMS: atom_id res chain seq x y z
N MET A 1 -19.57 9.14 -60.51
CA MET A 1 -18.85 8.44 -59.41
C MET A 1 -17.65 9.23 -58.85
N LYS A 2 -16.67 9.67 -59.64
CA LYS A 2 -15.47 10.40 -59.14
C LYS A 2 -15.76 11.65 -58.28
N ASN A 3 -16.75 12.45 -58.63
CA ASN A 3 -17.12 13.66 -57.87
C ASN A 3 -17.81 13.37 -56.53
N VAL A 4 -18.54 12.24 -56.43
CA VAL A 4 -19.18 11.80 -55.19
C VAL A 4 -18.12 11.28 -54.22
N VAL A 5 -17.18 10.47 -54.71
CA VAL A 5 -16.05 9.96 -53.91
C VAL A 5 -15.18 11.11 -53.37
N LYS A 6 -14.88 12.13 -54.19
CA LYS A 6 -14.11 13.31 -53.75
C LYS A 6 -14.84 14.11 -52.66
N ARG A 7 -16.16 14.28 -52.79
CA ARG A 7 -16.97 14.97 -51.76
C ARG A 7 -17.04 14.17 -50.46
N VAL A 8 -17.24 12.85 -50.53
CA VAL A 8 -17.23 11.98 -49.35
C VAL A 8 -15.87 12.00 -48.66
N ALA A 9 -14.76 11.97 -49.40
CA ALA A 9 -13.42 12.08 -48.84
C ALA A 9 -13.18 13.44 -48.16
N LEU A 10 -13.63 14.54 -48.76
CA LEU A 10 -13.54 15.88 -48.16
C LEU A 10 -14.36 16.00 -46.87
N TRP A 11 -15.58 15.45 -46.85
CA TRP A 11 -16.40 15.39 -45.64
C TRP A 11 -15.77 14.52 -44.55
N ALA A 12 -15.22 13.36 -44.91
CA ALA A 12 -14.50 12.50 -43.98
C ALA A 12 -13.29 13.22 -43.37
N LEU A 13 -12.50 13.93 -44.17
CA LEU A 13 -11.38 14.74 -43.69
C LEU A 13 -11.83 15.90 -42.81
N ALA A 14 -12.92 16.58 -43.16
CA ALA A 14 -13.48 17.65 -42.34
C ALA A 14 -13.97 17.13 -40.98
N VAL A 15 -14.67 15.99 -40.96
CA VAL A 15 -15.11 15.32 -39.73
C VAL A 15 -13.90 14.90 -38.88
N LEU A 16 -12.88 14.29 -39.49
CA LEU A 16 -11.64 13.94 -38.78
C LEU A 16 -10.93 15.17 -38.20
N GLY A 17 -10.89 16.28 -38.95
CA GLY A 17 -10.31 17.54 -38.47
C GLY A 17 -11.06 18.12 -37.28
N VAL A 18 -12.40 18.10 -37.31
CA VAL A 18 -13.23 18.53 -36.17
C VAL A 18 -13.03 17.62 -34.96
N LEU A 19 -13.04 16.30 -35.15
CA LEU A 19 -12.81 15.33 -34.07
C LEU A 19 -11.42 15.50 -33.45
N ALA A 20 -10.39 15.72 -34.27
CA ALA A 20 -9.04 16.02 -33.78
C ALA A 20 -8.99 17.34 -33.01
N GLY A 21 -9.68 18.38 -33.48
CA GLY A 21 -9.81 19.65 -32.77
C GLY A 21 -10.49 19.51 -31.41
N ILE A 22 -11.59 18.75 -31.32
CA ILE A 22 -12.29 18.45 -30.06
C ILE A 22 -11.38 17.65 -29.11
N ALA A 23 -10.69 16.63 -29.61
CA ALA A 23 -9.76 15.84 -28.82
C ALA A 23 -8.61 16.70 -28.27
N ALA A 24 -8.03 17.57 -29.10
CA ALA A 24 -6.98 18.51 -28.69
C ALA A 24 -7.49 19.49 -27.62
N ALA A 25 -8.70 20.05 -27.81
CA ALA A 25 -9.33 20.92 -26.83
C ALA A 25 -9.61 20.21 -25.50
N ALA A 26 -10.07 18.95 -25.54
CA ALA A 26 -10.30 18.14 -24.34
C ALA A 26 -8.99 17.83 -23.60
N VAL A 27 -7.93 17.47 -24.33
CA VAL A 27 -6.59 17.25 -23.74
C VAL A 27 -6.06 18.54 -23.11
N ALA A 28 -6.16 19.68 -23.81
CA ALA A 28 -5.76 20.97 -23.27
C ALA A 28 -6.55 21.33 -22.02
N TYR A 29 -7.86 21.13 -22.03
CA TYR A 29 -8.73 21.34 -20.87
C TYR A 29 -8.28 20.51 -19.67
N VAL A 30 -8.10 19.19 -19.84
CA VAL A 30 -7.64 18.28 -18.76
C VAL A 30 -6.27 18.68 -18.25
N GLN A 31 -5.34 19.05 -19.15
CA GLN A 31 -3.98 19.41 -18.77
C GLN A 31 -3.93 20.70 -17.95
N ILE A 32 -4.70 21.72 -18.35
CA ILE A 32 -4.78 23.04 -17.70
C ILE A 32 -5.55 22.97 -16.38
N ARG A 33 -6.71 22.28 -16.37
CA ARG A 33 -7.59 22.21 -15.18
C ARG A 33 -7.08 21.23 -14.12
N GLY A 34 -6.31 20.22 -14.52
CA GLY A 34 -5.81 19.20 -13.60
C GLY A 34 -6.92 18.33 -13.01
N ILE A 35 -6.70 17.86 -11.79
CA ILE A 35 -7.65 16.98 -11.09
C ILE A 35 -8.92 17.76 -10.73
N PRO A 36 -10.13 17.23 -11.02
CA PRO A 36 -11.38 17.94 -10.78
C PRO A 36 -11.66 18.24 -9.30
N LYS A 37 -12.43 19.29 -9.07
CA LYS A 37 -13.04 19.62 -7.78
C LYS A 37 -14.52 19.26 -7.79
N TYR A 38 -15.03 18.84 -6.65
CA TYR A 38 -16.44 18.50 -6.46
C TYR A 38 -17.05 19.30 -5.30
N PRO A 39 -18.37 19.55 -5.33
CA PRO A 39 -19.07 20.13 -4.19
C PRO A 39 -18.87 19.28 -2.93
N VAL A 40 -18.62 19.94 -1.81
CA VAL A 40 -18.42 19.30 -0.51
C VAL A 40 -19.60 19.64 0.38
N GLN A 41 -20.26 18.60 0.90
CA GLN A 41 -21.30 18.79 1.90
C GLN A 41 -20.66 18.87 3.30
N PRO A 42 -20.99 19.90 4.11
CA PRO A 42 -20.54 19.97 5.49
C PRO A 42 -20.96 18.71 6.26
N LEU A 43 -20.04 18.16 7.05
CA LEU A 43 -20.29 17.02 7.91
C LEU A 43 -20.02 17.47 9.34
N VAL A 44 -21.06 17.56 10.15
CA VAL A 44 -20.92 17.91 11.57
C VAL A 44 -20.59 16.62 12.31
N LEU A 45 -19.31 16.46 12.63
CA LEU A 45 -18.77 15.35 13.39
C LEU A 45 -17.74 15.90 14.37
N GLN A 46 -17.81 15.45 15.62
CA GLN A 46 -16.80 15.70 16.63
C GLN A 46 -16.50 14.37 17.31
N VAL A 47 -15.26 13.91 17.17
CA VAL A 47 -14.82 12.62 17.72
C VAL A 47 -14.30 12.82 19.13
N GLU A 48 -14.80 12.04 20.08
CA GLU A 48 -14.25 12.00 21.43
C GLU A 48 -12.94 11.20 21.43
N VAL A 49 -11.88 11.83 21.93
CA VAL A 49 -10.53 11.24 22.01
C VAL A 49 -10.38 10.47 23.33
N THR A 50 -10.76 9.20 23.32
CA THR A 50 -10.57 8.29 24.48
C THR A 50 -9.29 7.45 24.33
N PRO A 51 -8.67 6.98 25.43
CA PRO A 51 -7.51 6.10 25.35
C PRO A 51 -7.74 4.83 24.50
N ALA A 52 -8.93 4.24 24.58
CA ALA A 52 -9.31 3.06 23.80
C ALA A 52 -9.35 3.35 22.29
N ARG A 53 -9.95 4.48 21.89
CA ARG A 53 -9.97 4.91 20.48
C ARG A 53 -8.59 5.26 19.96
N VAL A 54 -7.76 5.93 20.76
CA VAL A 54 -6.38 6.24 20.37
C VAL A 54 -5.59 4.95 20.13
N GLU A 55 -5.73 3.95 21.00
CA GLU A 55 -5.06 2.66 20.85
C GLU A 55 -5.54 1.91 19.59
N ARG A 56 -6.86 1.80 19.39
CA ARG A 56 -7.44 1.18 18.19
C ARG A 56 -7.04 1.91 16.92
N GLY A 57 -7.09 3.24 16.93
CA GLY A 57 -6.71 4.10 15.83
C GLY A 57 -5.24 4.00 15.47
N ARG A 58 -4.37 3.91 16.48
CA ARG A 58 -2.93 3.71 16.31
C ARG A 58 -2.62 2.41 15.59
N LYS A 59 -3.36 1.34 15.92
CA LYS A 59 -3.25 0.05 15.24
C LYS A 59 -3.69 0.14 13.78
N LEU A 60 -4.87 0.70 13.51
CA LEU A 60 -5.39 0.87 12.15
C LEU A 60 -4.50 1.78 11.29
N ALA A 61 -4.02 2.89 11.86
CA ALA A 61 -3.09 3.79 11.18
C ALA A 61 -1.78 3.09 10.85
N THR A 62 -1.28 2.20 11.71
CA THR A 62 -0.11 1.36 11.42
C THR A 62 -0.32 0.49 10.19
N LEU A 63 -1.51 -0.07 10.02
CA LEU A 63 -1.84 -0.96 8.90
C LEU A 63 -2.11 -0.20 7.59
N SER A 64 -2.75 0.97 7.66
CA SER A 64 -3.32 1.63 6.46
C SER A 64 -2.71 2.99 6.12
N CYS A 65 -2.04 3.67 7.06
CA CYS A 65 -1.56 5.04 6.85
C CYS A 65 -0.03 5.14 6.86
N ILE A 66 0.63 4.45 7.82
CA ILE A 66 2.06 4.60 8.10
C ILE A 66 2.92 4.21 6.91
N ASN A 67 2.56 3.18 6.14
CA ASN A 67 3.36 2.76 4.99
C ASN A 67 3.55 3.87 3.95
N CYS A 68 2.53 4.70 3.75
CA CYS A 68 2.58 5.81 2.80
C CYS A 68 3.07 7.10 3.48
N HIS A 69 2.58 7.43 4.67
CA HIS A 69 2.78 8.75 5.28
C HIS A 69 3.99 8.88 6.21
N ALA A 70 4.55 7.76 6.72
CA ALA A 70 5.70 7.85 7.61
C ALA A 70 6.96 8.26 6.85
N ASN A 71 7.59 9.32 7.34
CA ASN A 71 8.84 9.83 6.81
C ASN A 71 10.00 9.19 7.60
N PRO A 72 10.93 8.52 6.93
CA PRO A 72 12.03 7.80 7.59
C PRO A 72 13.04 8.73 8.26
N THR A 73 13.06 10.02 7.91
CA THR A 73 13.98 11.02 8.47
C THR A 73 13.41 11.69 9.70
N THR A 74 12.15 12.11 9.66
CA THR A 74 11.51 12.80 10.80
C THR A 74 10.93 11.83 11.83
N HIS A 75 10.71 10.57 11.44
CA HIS A 75 9.95 9.57 12.20
C HIS A 75 8.50 10.00 12.51
N GLN A 76 7.98 10.98 11.77
CA GLN A 76 6.62 11.50 11.86
C GLN A 76 5.84 11.19 10.57
N LEU A 77 4.53 11.43 10.59
CA LEU A 77 3.66 11.26 9.42
C LEU A 77 3.69 12.48 8.49
N THR A 78 4.89 12.94 8.14
CA THR A 78 5.11 14.14 7.31
C THR A 78 5.09 13.86 5.81
N GLY A 79 4.87 12.60 5.39
CA GLY A 79 4.81 12.21 4.00
C GLY A 79 6.18 11.89 3.38
N LYS A 80 6.16 11.21 2.24
CA LYS A 80 7.32 10.81 1.43
C LYS A 80 6.91 10.58 -0.03
N LYS A 81 7.90 10.37 -0.89
CA LYS A 81 7.69 9.85 -2.24
C LYS A 81 7.22 8.39 -2.18
N LEU A 82 6.32 8.00 -3.07
CA LEU A 82 5.87 6.61 -3.24
C LEU A 82 6.58 6.01 -4.46
N ASP A 83 7.69 5.30 -4.20
CA ASP A 83 8.56 4.74 -5.25
C ASP A 83 8.00 3.46 -5.88
N ASP A 84 6.87 2.95 -5.40
CA ASP A 84 6.13 1.79 -5.91
C ASP A 84 4.91 2.18 -6.74
N ALA A 85 4.65 3.48 -6.88
CA ALA A 85 3.58 3.97 -7.75
C ALA A 85 3.93 3.66 -9.22
N PRO A 86 2.98 3.14 -10.02
CA PRO A 86 3.20 2.92 -11.44
C PRO A 86 3.55 4.24 -12.16
N PRO A 87 4.61 4.28 -12.99
CA PRO A 87 5.09 5.53 -13.59
C PRO A 87 4.07 6.19 -14.52
N ALA A 88 3.15 5.39 -15.06
CA ALA A 88 2.02 5.85 -15.87
C ALA A 88 1.14 6.89 -15.17
N PHE A 89 1.13 6.93 -13.84
CA PHE A 89 0.34 7.88 -13.06
C PHE A 89 1.09 9.19 -12.71
N GLY A 90 2.37 9.27 -13.03
CA GLY A 90 3.26 10.38 -12.66
C GLY A 90 3.83 10.25 -11.24
N PRO A 91 4.78 11.11 -10.84
CA PRO A 91 5.36 11.09 -9.49
C PRO A 91 4.29 11.32 -8.41
N ILE A 92 4.27 10.45 -7.41
CA ILE A 92 3.29 10.47 -6.32
C ILE A 92 3.99 10.67 -4.98
N TYR A 93 3.45 11.58 -4.17
CA TYR A 93 3.96 11.91 -2.85
C TYR A 93 2.79 11.90 -1.86
N SER A 94 2.93 11.16 -0.77
CA SER A 94 2.01 11.24 0.36
C SER A 94 2.19 12.59 1.07
N ARG A 95 1.12 13.06 1.72
CA ARG A 95 1.07 14.39 2.35
C ARG A 95 1.49 14.32 3.82
N ASN A 96 1.85 15.47 4.37
CA ASN A 96 1.94 15.65 5.82
C ASN A 96 0.53 15.55 6.43
N ILE A 97 0.35 14.58 7.34
CA ILE A 97 -0.89 14.35 8.09
C ILE A 97 -0.69 14.54 9.59
N THR A 98 0.33 15.30 9.98
CA THR A 98 0.51 15.75 11.37
C THR A 98 -0.52 16.81 11.74
N GLN A 99 -0.59 17.15 13.03
CA GLN A 99 -1.49 18.16 13.56
C GLN A 99 -1.04 19.61 13.27
N ASP A 100 -0.06 19.82 12.40
CA ASP A 100 0.30 21.17 11.94
C ASP A 100 -0.88 21.82 11.21
N ARG A 101 -1.14 23.10 11.50
CA ARG A 101 -2.31 23.80 10.97
C ARG A 101 -2.16 24.27 9.52
N SER A 102 -0.93 24.48 9.04
CA SER A 102 -0.65 24.99 7.69
C SER A 102 -0.13 23.93 6.74
N HIS A 103 0.73 23.03 7.23
CA HIS A 103 1.36 21.97 6.45
C HIS A 103 0.62 20.63 6.60
N GLY A 104 0.01 20.41 7.77
CA GLY A 104 -0.68 19.17 8.11
C GLY A 104 -2.21 19.26 8.01
N ILE A 105 -2.88 18.43 8.83
CA ILE A 105 -4.34 18.35 8.94
C ILE A 105 -4.89 19.07 10.17
N GLY A 106 -4.07 19.86 10.88
CA GLY A 106 -4.46 20.52 12.13
C GLY A 106 -5.63 21.50 11.99
N ALA A 107 -5.82 22.09 10.81
CA ALA A 107 -6.94 22.99 10.53
C ALA A 107 -8.23 22.28 10.04
N TRP A 108 -8.16 20.99 9.71
CA TRP A 108 -9.31 20.24 9.20
C TRP A 108 -10.22 19.84 10.36
N THR A 109 -11.54 19.82 10.13
CA THR A 109 -12.49 19.29 11.12
C THR A 109 -12.51 17.75 11.11
N ASP A 110 -13.09 17.12 12.13
CA ASP A 110 -13.24 15.65 12.12
C ASP A 110 -14.17 15.19 11.00
N GLY A 111 -15.18 15.99 10.66
CA GLY A 111 -16.04 15.76 9.50
C GLY A 111 -15.27 15.82 8.18
N ASP A 112 -14.29 16.72 8.06
CA ASP A 112 -13.43 16.77 6.88
C ASP A 112 -12.53 15.53 6.75
N LEU A 113 -11.96 15.07 7.87
CA LEU A 113 -11.15 13.85 7.91
C LEU A 113 -11.99 12.62 7.54
N ALA A 114 -13.16 12.45 8.17
CA ALA A 114 -14.07 11.37 7.88
C ALA A 114 -14.50 11.36 6.39
N ARG A 115 -14.83 12.53 5.84
CA ARG A 115 -15.20 12.67 4.44
C ARG A 115 -14.04 12.34 3.51
N MET A 116 -12.85 12.86 3.77
CA MET A 116 -11.67 12.59 2.95
C MET A 116 -11.34 11.10 2.92
N LEU A 117 -11.37 10.43 4.08
CA LEU A 117 -11.08 9.00 4.19
C LEU A 117 -12.14 8.13 3.48
N ARG A 118 -13.42 8.52 3.50
CA ARG A 118 -14.51 7.78 2.81
C ARG A 118 -14.57 8.06 1.30
N THR A 119 -14.35 9.30 0.90
CA THR A 119 -14.75 9.77 -0.46
C THR A 119 -13.56 10.23 -1.30
N GLY A 120 -12.44 10.58 -0.67
CA GLY A 120 -11.28 11.22 -1.33
C GLY A 120 -11.44 12.71 -1.57
N LEU A 121 -12.43 13.37 -0.96
CA LEU A 121 -12.62 14.81 -1.08
C LEU A 121 -11.95 15.55 0.07
N ARG A 122 -11.06 16.48 -0.28
CA ARG A 122 -10.48 17.47 0.64
C ARG A 122 -11.52 18.52 1.06
N PRO A 123 -11.29 19.31 2.13
CA PRO A 123 -12.19 20.40 2.54
C PRO A 123 -12.50 21.39 1.41
N ASP A 124 -11.53 21.65 0.53
CA ASP A 124 -11.65 22.58 -0.60
C ASP A 124 -12.27 21.95 -1.86
N GLY A 125 -12.81 20.74 -1.74
CA GLY A 125 -13.43 19.97 -2.82
C GLY A 125 -12.46 19.32 -3.78
N GLN A 126 -11.15 19.49 -3.60
CA GLN A 126 -10.17 18.83 -4.43
C GLN A 126 -10.24 17.32 -4.25
N TYR A 127 -10.51 16.60 -5.35
CA TYR A 127 -10.49 15.15 -5.34
C TYR A 127 -9.04 14.65 -5.26
N VAL A 128 -8.85 13.58 -4.50
CA VAL A 128 -7.59 12.83 -4.39
C VAL A 128 -7.82 11.46 -5.03
N PRO A 129 -7.32 11.23 -6.25
CA PRO A 129 -7.53 9.99 -6.99
C PRO A 129 -6.72 8.82 -6.39
N ILE A 130 -6.63 7.73 -7.16
CA ILE A 130 -6.18 6.36 -6.85
C ILE A 130 -5.03 6.13 -5.86
N TYR A 131 -4.17 7.13 -5.61
CA TYR A 131 -3.01 6.97 -4.74
C TYR A 131 -3.29 7.15 -3.25
N MET A 132 -4.48 7.65 -2.87
CA MET A 132 -4.96 7.58 -1.49
C MET A 132 -6.09 6.57 -1.42
N PRO A 133 -5.92 5.40 -0.76
CA PRO A 133 -6.99 4.43 -0.54
C PRO A 133 -8.19 5.06 0.17
N LYS A 134 -9.38 4.52 -0.06
CA LYS A 134 -10.63 4.99 0.56
C LYS A 134 -11.13 3.94 1.52
N MET A 135 -11.39 4.34 2.75
CA MET A 135 -11.75 3.46 3.86
C MET A 135 -13.26 3.23 3.84
N VAL A 136 -13.80 2.84 2.69
CA VAL A 136 -15.25 2.79 2.43
C VAL A 136 -15.96 1.68 3.20
N HIS A 137 -15.23 0.64 3.58
CA HIS A 137 -15.76 -0.51 4.33
C HIS A 137 -15.46 -0.44 5.82
N MET A 138 -14.60 0.48 6.26
CA MET A 138 -14.26 0.66 7.68
C MET A 138 -15.53 0.98 8.46
N SER A 139 -15.69 0.46 9.68
CA SER A 139 -16.80 0.86 10.54
C SER A 139 -16.63 2.29 11.00
N ASP A 140 -17.73 2.93 11.39
CA ASP A 140 -17.66 4.31 11.89
C ASP A 140 -16.84 4.40 13.18
N GLU A 141 -16.92 3.41 14.07
CA GLU A 141 -16.12 3.39 15.29
C GLU A 141 -14.62 3.22 15.00
N ASP A 142 -14.24 2.41 14.00
CA ASP A 142 -12.84 2.30 13.57
C ASP A 142 -12.36 3.59 12.87
N LEU A 143 -13.23 4.25 12.09
CA LEU A 143 -12.94 5.55 11.49
C LEU A 143 -12.75 6.63 12.56
N PHE A 144 -13.60 6.65 13.58
CA PHE A 144 -13.47 7.55 14.73
C PHE A 144 -12.20 7.25 15.52
N SER A 145 -11.85 5.98 15.69
CA SER A 145 -10.59 5.60 16.30
C SER A 145 -9.38 6.14 15.53
N VAL A 146 -9.36 6.02 14.20
CA VAL A 146 -8.32 6.62 13.35
C VAL A 146 -8.24 8.14 13.54
N ILE A 147 -9.39 8.83 13.55
CA ILE A 147 -9.43 10.29 13.79
C ILE A 147 -8.90 10.62 15.19
N ALA A 148 -9.32 9.90 16.22
CA ALA A 148 -8.85 10.09 17.60
C ALA A 148 -7.33 9.91 17.69
N PHE A 149 -6.75 8.93 16.99
CA PHE A 149 -5.29 8.77 16.89
C PHE A 149 -4.63 9.99 16.22
N LEU A 150 -5.19 10.50 15.11
CA LEU A 150 -4.68 11.70 14.43
C LEU A 150 -4.76 12.96 15.30
N ARG A 151 -5.66 12.99 16.30
CA ARG A 151 -5.80 14.06 17.31
C ARG A 151 -5.06 13.80 18.63
N SER A 152 -4.39 12.66 18.75
CA SER A 152 -3.74 12.25 19.99
C SER A 152 -2.42 12.98 20.24
N ASN A 153 -1.81 12.71 21.38
CA ASN A 153 -0.45 13.17 21.71
C ASN A 153 0.67 12.24 21.21
N ASP A 154 0.37 11.29 20.31
CA ASP A 154 1.39 10.41 19.74
C ASP A 154 2.45 11.22 18.96
N PRO A 155 3.76 11.01 19.21
CA PRO A 155 4.83 11.80 18.58
C PRO A 155 4.79 11.80 17.05
N ARG A 156 4.24 10.74 16.42
CA ARG A 156 4.16 10.62 14.97
C ARG A 156 3.19 11.61 14.32
N VAL A 157 2.19 12.07 15.07
CA VAL A 157 1.17 13.02 14.61
C VAL A 157 1.35 14.41 15.23
N ALA A 158 2.35 14.60 16.09
CA ALA A 158 2.68 15.91 16.64
C ALA A 158 2.94 16.93 15.51
N PRO A 159 2.55 18.22 15.68
CA PRO A 159 2.72 19.23 14.66
C PRO A 159 4.14 19.29 14.09
N SER A 160 4.24 19.30 12.77
CA SER A 160 5.52 19.38 12.06
C SER A 160 5.36 20.20 10.79
N PRO A 161 6.21 21.22 10.56
CA PRO A 161 6.19 22.01 9.33
C PRO A 161 6.94 21.33 8.17
N VAL A 162 7.46 20.11 8.38
CA VAL A 162 8.20 19.38 7.35
C VAL A 162 7.22 18.79 6.36
N ASP A 163 7.40 19.12 5.08
CA ASP A 163 6.66 18.54 3.96
C ASP A 163 7.45 17.41 3.28
N PRO A 164 6.78 16.55 2.47
CA PRO A 164 7.49 15.67 1.55
C PRO A 164 8.40 16.48 0.61
N PRO A 165 9.44 15.86 0.02
CA PRO A 165 10.44 16.55 -0.79
C PRO A 165 9.87 17.24 -2.06
N ASP A 166 8.65 16.87 -2.49
CA ASP A 166 7.91 17.52 -3.57
C ASP A 166 6.41 17.21 -3.41
N VAL A 167 5.58 17.75 -4.31
CA VAL A 167 4.15 17.47 -4.43
C VAL A 167 3.88 16.42 -5.51
N THR A 168 2.71 15.78 -5.44
CA THR A 168 2.25 14.88 -6.50
C THR A 168 2.07 15.64 -7.82
N HIS A 169 2.61 15.08 -8.91
CA HIS A 169 2.51 15.60 -10.27
C HIS A 169 1.75 14.61 -11.16
N PRO A 170 0.40 14.64 -11.18
CA PRO A 170 -0.40 13.67 -11.92
C PRO A 170 -0.10 13.72 -13.42
N SER A 171 0.09 12.56 -14.05
CA SER A 171 0.22 12.45 -15.50
C SER A 171 -1.06 12.89 -16.22
N LEU A 172 -0.97 13.13 -17.53
CA LEU A 172 -2.17 13.40 -18.36
C LEU A 172 -3.19 12.26 -18.25
N LEU A 173 -2.72 11.01 -18.16
CA LEU A 173 -3.57 9.84 -17.94
C LEU A 173 -4.31 9.92 -16.61
N THR A 174 -3.61 10.20 -15.50
CA THR A 174 -4.25 10.34 -14.17
C THR A 174 -5.31 11.44 -14.17
N LYS A 175 -4.99 12.59 -14.75
CA LYS A 175 -5.93 13.70 -14.88
C LYS A 175 -7.16 13.26 -15.67
N PHE A 176 -6.97 12.66 -16.84
CA PHE A 176 -8.06 12.17 -17.69
C PHE A 176 -8.94 11.14 -16.98
N LEU A 177 -8.33 10.12 -16.36
CA LEU A 177 -9.06 9.08 -15.63
C LEU A 177 -9.85 9.64 -14.44
N SER A 178 -9.41 10.74 -13.84
CA SER A 178 -10.16 11.42 -12.76
C SER A 178 -11.45 12.10 -13.23
N TYR A 179 -11.63 12.33 -14.54
CA TYR A 179 -12.91 12.81 -15.09
C TYR A 179 -13.84 11.66 -15.49
N VAL A 180 -13.29 10.54 -15.97
CA VAL A 180 -14.08 9.49 -16.63
C VAL A 180 -14.30 8.23 -15.80
N ALA A 181 -13.36 7.87 -14.92
CA ALA A 181 -13.36 6.58 -14.21
C ALA A 181 -13.23 6.75 -12.69
N PHE A 182 -12.26 7.52 -12.22
CA PHE A 182 -11.98 7.71 -10.80
C PHE A 182 -12.76 8.90 -10.28
N LYS A 183 -13.95 8.63 -9.74
CA LYS A 183 -14.81 9.65 -9.12
C LYS A 183 -14.84 9.47 -7.61
N PRO A 184 -15.14 10.54 -6.84
CA PRO A 184 -15.39 10.41 -5.41
C PRO A 184 -16.46 9.36 -5.13
N LEU A 185 -16.22 8.54 -4.11
CA LEU A 185 -17.19 7.56 -3.64
C LEU A 185 -18.26 8.26 -2.80
N PRO A 186 -19.50 7.75 -2.77
CA PRO A 186 -20.55 8.31 -1.95
C PRO A 186 -20.20 8.17 -0.46
N TYR A 187 -20.55 9.19 0.34
CA TYR A 187 -20.52 9.04 1.78
C TYR A 187 -21.69 8.12 2.21
N PRO A 188 -21.49 7.17 3.14
CA PRO A 188 -22.56 6.27 3.58
C PRO A 188 -23.80 7.01 4.09
N SER A 189 -25.00 6.56 3.69
CA SER A 189 -26.27 7.13 4.19
C SER A 189 -26.66 6.62 5.58
N HIS A 190 -26.05 5.52 6.02
CA HIS A 190 -26.27 4.90 7.32
C HIS A 190 -24.93 4.54 7.97
N PRO A 191 -24.88 4.47 9.31
CA PRO A 191 -23.67 4.06 10.00
C PRO A 191 -23.19 2.68 9.60
N ILE A 192 -21.88 2.52 9.43
CA ILE A 192 -21.27 1.20 9.19
C ILE A 192 -20.82 0.62 10.52
N VAL A 193 -21.38 -0.53 10.86
CA VAL A 193 -21.11 -1.23 12.12
C VAL A 193 -20.18 -2.40 11.87
N ALA A 194 -19.10 -2.51 12.64
CA ALA A 194 -18.21 -3.66 12.59
C ALA A 194 -18.94 -4.90 13.13
N PRO A 195 -18.86 -6.05 12.46
CA PRO A 195 -19.35 -7.30 13.02
C PRO A 195 -18.61 -7.65 14.32
N PRO A 196 -19.31 -8.25 15.30
CA PRO A 196 -18.69 -8.72 16.53
C PRO A 196 -17.61 -9.76 16.23
N ILE A 197 -16.53 -9.80 17.02
CA ILE A 197 -15.39 -10.71 16.79
C ILE A 197 -15.77 -12.18 17.00
N GLU A 198 -16.83 -12.42 17.78
CA GLU A 198 -17.44 -13.72 18.02
C GLU A 198 -17.98 -14.34 16.73
N ASP A 199 -18.49 -13.53 15.79
CA ASP A 199 -18.78 -13.94 14.42
C ASP A 199 -17.51 -13.84 13.57
N ARG A 200 -16.63 -14.82 13.72
CA ARG A 200 -15.31 -14.84 13.07
C ARG A 200 -15.37 -14.68 11.56
N VAL A 201 -16.39 -15.25 10.89
CA VAL A 201 -16.50 -15.18 9.43
C VAL A 201 -16.92 -13.77 9.01
N ALA A 202 -17.95 -13.19 9.65
CA ALA A 202 -18.37 -11.83 9.35
C ALA A 202 -17.28 -10.80 9.69
N HIS A 203 -16.63 -10.96 10.85
CA HIS A 203 -15.52 -10.10 11.26
C HIS A 203 -14.31 -10.25 10.33
N GLY A 204 -13.99 -11.46 9.90
CA GLY A 204 -12.94 -11.74 8.91
C GLY A 204 -13.19 -11.05 7.58
N ARG A 205 -14.43 -11.10 7.09
CA ARG A 205 -14.86 -10.36 5.89
C ARG A 205 -14.67 -8.85 6.06
N TYR A 206 -15.14 -8.32 7.18
CA TYR A 206 -14.99 -6.91 7.53
C TYR A 206 -13.52 -6.47 7.53
N LEU A 207 -12.63 -7.21 8.18
CA LEU A 207 -11.20 -6.90 8.22
C LEU A 207 -10.57 -6.97 6.83
N LEU A 208 -10.88 -8.02 6.05
CA LEU A 208 -10.34 -8.20 4.70
C LEU A 208 -10.72 -7.04 3.78
N HIS A 209 -11.97 -6.56 3.88
CA HIS A 209 -12.46 -5.41 3.12
C HIS A 209 -11.89 -4.08 3.63
N THR A 210 -11.78 -3.91 4.95
CA THR A 210 -11.25 -2.68 5.58
C THR A 210 -9.75 -2.51 5.36
N LEU A 211 -9.00 -3.60 5.29
CA LEU A 211 -7.56 -3.62 5.01
C LEU A 211 -7.25 -3.73 3.51
N ASP A 212 -8.27 -3.58 2.65
CA ASP A 212 -8.16 -3.59 1.18
C ASP A 212 -7.41 -4.80 0.59
N CYS A 213 -7.44 -5.96 1.26
CA CYS A 213 -6.73 -7.15 0.76
C CYS A 213 -7.21 -7.53 -0.65
N TYR A 214 -8.51 -7.37 -0.91
CA TYR A 214 -9.14 -7.65 -2.20
C TYR A 214 -8.63 -6.77 -3.34
N ALA A 215 -8.23 -5.53 -3.06
CA ALA A 215 -7.77 -4.60 -4.10
C ALA A 215 -6.50 -5.15 -4.75
N CYS A 216 -5.58 -5.68 -3.95
CA CYS A 216 -4.35 -6.29 -4.44
C CYS A 216 -4.56 -7.74 -4.88
N HIS A 217 -5.30 -8.55 -4.11
CA HIS A 217 -5.40 -9.99 -4.31
C HIS A 217 -6.55 -10.44 -5.22
N SER A 218 -7.26 -9.55 -5.90
CA SER A 218 -8.15 -9.94 -7.02
C SER A 218 -7.38 -10.02 -8.34
N ALA A 219 -8.02 -10.42 -9.44
CA ALA A 219 -7.31 -10.71 -10.69
C ALA A 219 -6.84 -9.46 -11.47
N ASP A 220 -7.53 -8.32 -11.35
CA ASP A 220 -7.28 -7.14 -12.18
C ASP A 220 -7.77 -5.84 -11.51
N PHE A 221 -6.88 -4.85 -11.34
CA PHE A 221 -7.21 -3.53 -10.79
C PHE A 221 -8.33 -2.81 -11.55
N THR A 222 -8.47 -3.04 -12.86
CA THR A 222 -9.50 -2.39 -13.69
C THR A 222 -10.89 -3.01 -13.56
N LYS A 223 -10.98 -4.15 -12.86
CA LYS A 223 -12.21 -4.94 -12.66
C LYS A 223 -12.57 -5.12 -11.19
N LEU A 224 -12.06 -4.23 -10.33
CA LEU A 224 -12.45 -4.16 -8.93
C LEU A 224 -13.82 -3.52 -8.77
N ASP A 225 -14.68 -4.14 -7.97
CA ASP A 225 -15.90 -3.51 -7.48
C ASP A 225 -15.62 -3.02 -6.06
N VAL A 226 -15.21 -1.75 -5.94
CA VAL A 226 -14.85 -1.13 -4.65
C VAL A 226 -16.03 -1.10 -3.69
N MET A 227 -17.27 -1.01 -4.18
CA MET A 227 -18.47 -0.99 -3.32
C MET A 227 -18.92 -2.39 -2.92
N ASN A 228 -18.64 -3.40 -3.75
CA ASN A 228 -18.95 -4.80 -3.47
C ASN A 228 -17.71 -5.66 -3.73
N PRO A 229 -16.70 -5.65 -2.83
CA PRO A 229 -15.41 -6.31 -3.05
C PRO A 229 -15.52 -7.76 -3.56
N ASP A 230 -16.47 -8.54 -3.01
CA ASP A 230 -16.69 -9.95 -3.34
C ASP A 230 -17.11 -10.19 -4.80
N ARG A 231 -17.55 -9.14 -5.52
CA ARG A 231 -17.90 -9.19 -6.94
C ARG A 231 -16.73 -8.85 -7.87
N SER A 232 -15.58 -8.49 -7.31
CA SER A 232 -14.37 -8.20 -8.09
C SER A 232 -13.95 -9.42 -8.90
N LEU A 233 -13.46 -9.19 -10.12
CA LEU A 233 -13.01 -10.29 -10.97
C LEU A 233 -11.90 -11.11 -10.28
N GLY A 234 -12.13 -12.41 -10.16
CA GLY A 234 -11.19 -13.32 -9.49
C GLY A 234 -10.92 -12.90 -8.04
N TYR A 235 -11.97 -12.53 -7.30
CA TYR A 235 -11.88 -12.13 -5.90
C TYR A 235 -10.96 -13.07 -5.09
N MET A 236 -9.90 -12.50 -4.51
CA MET A 236 -8.85 -13.21 -3.76
C MET A 236 -8.03 -14.26 -4.54
N ALA A 237 -8.22 -14.42 -5.85
CA ALA A 237 -7.52 -15.39 -6.69
C ALA A 237 -6.13 -14.92 -7.16
N GLY A 238 -5.71 -13.71 -6.81
CA GLY A 238 -4.46 -13.09 -7.22
C GLY A 238 -4.35 -12.85 -8.73
N GLY A 239 -3.18 -12.39 -9.17
CA GLY A 239 -2.88 -12.13 -10.57
C GLY A 239 -2.84 -10.65 -10.94
N ASN A 240 -3.13 -9.76 -9.99
CA ASN A 240 -2.99 -8.33 -10.20
C ASN A 240 -1.52 -7.93 -10.29
N THR A 241 -1.19 -6.96 -11.15
CA THR A 241 0.20 -6.49 -11.34
C THR A 241 0.48 -5.26 -10.49
N LEU A 242 1.42 -5.37 -9.56
CA LEU A 242 1.96 -4.29 -8.75
C LEU A 242 3.42 -4.01 -9.14
N MET A 243 4.02 -2.97 -8.57
CA MET A 243 5.43 -2.68 -8.72
C MET A 243 6.18 -2.92 -7.42
N ASP A 244 7.41 -3.44 -7.52
CA ASP A 244 8.34 -3.42 -6.41
C ASP A 244 9.11 -2.09 -6.32
N LEU A 245 10.04 -1.98 -5.36
CA LEU A 245 10.87 -0.78 -5.17
C LEU A 245 11.81 -0.50 -6.36
N ASN A 246 12.07 -1.49 -7.23
CA ASN A 246 12.88 -1.36 -8.44
C ASN A 246 12.01 -1.15 -9.70
N GLN A 247 10.71 -0.85 -9.52
CA GLN A 247 9.76 -0.67 -10.62
C GLN A 247 9.63 -1.91 -11.51
N GLN A 248 9.86 -3.10 -10.96
CA GLN A 248 9.62 -4.38 -11.63
C GLN A 248 8.21 -4.90 -11.32
N PRO A 249 7.54 -5.50 -12.31
CA PRO A 249 6.20 -6.05 -12.10
C PRO A 249 6.26 -7.25 -11.14
N ILE A 250 5.37 -7.23 -10.14
CA ILE A 250 5.12 -8.36 -9.24
C ILE A 250 3.63 -8.69 -9.24
N LEU A 251 3.30 -9.98 -9.33
CA LEU A 251 1.91 -10.43 -9.27
C LEU A 251 1.47 -10.71 -7.83
N SER A 252 0.27 -10.27 -7.47
CA SER A 252 -0.38 -10.67 -6.22
C SER A 252 -0.65 -12.17 -6.23
N THR A 253 -0.61 -12.78 -5.05
CA THR A 253 -0.77 -14.24 -4.91
C THR A 253 -2.22 -14.64 -4.74
N ASN A 254 -2.55 -15.86 -5.18
CA ASN A 254 -3.85 -16.48 -4.94
C ASN A 254 -4.00 -16.81 -3.45
N LEU A 255 -5.01 -16.23 -2.79
CA LEU A 255 -5.35 -16.44 -1.38
C LEU A 255 -6.60 -17.31 -1.21
N THR A 256 -7.19 -17.83 -2.28
CA THR A 256 -8.26 -18.82 -2.17
C THR A 256 -7.70 -20.14 -1.63
N PHE A 257 -8.59 -20.99 -1.10
CA PHE A 257 -8.21 -22.31 -0.57
C PHE A 257 -7.94 -23.38 -1.64
N ASP A 258 -7.54 -22.97 -2.84
CA ASP A 258 -7.00 -23.88 -3.85
C ASP A 258 -5.70 -24.53 -3.33
N ARG A 259 -5.61 -25.86 -3.44
CA ARG A 259 -4.51 -26.64 -2.86
C ARG A 259 -3.21 -26.58 -3.66
N GLU A 260 -3.24 -26.11 -4.91
CA GLU A 260 -2.08 -26.15 -5.81
C GLU A 260 -1.50 -24.78 -6.11
N THR A 261 -2.35 -23.76 -6.14
CA THR A 261 -2.04 -22.41 -6.56
C THR A 261 -2.34 -21.38 -5.48
N GLY A 262 -3.24 -21.71 -4.54
CA GLY A 262 -3.63 -20.87 -3.41
C GLY A 262 -3.01 -21.29 -2.07
N ILE A 263 -3.73 -20.97 -0.98
CA ILE A 263 -3.31 -21.25 0.40
C ILE A 263 -3.96 -22.51 0.98
N GLY A 264 -4.61 -23.35 0.16
CA GLY A 264 -5.39 -24.50 0.64
C GLY A 264 -4.60 -25.61 1.37
N ARG A 265 -3.27 -25.51 1.42
CA ARG A 265 -2.39 -26.40 2.22
C ARG A 265 -1.82 -25.73 3.47
N TRP A 266 -2.05 -24.43 3.65
CA TRP A 266 -1.51 -23.69 4.78
C TRP A 266 -2.39 -23.95 6.00
N SER A 267 -1.77 -24.27 7.13
CA SER A 267 -2.45 -24.22 8.42
C SER A 267 -2.77 -22.77 8.81
N GLU A 268 -3.65 -22.57 9.79
CA GLU A 268 -3.87 -21.23 10.35
C GLU A 268 -2.58 -20.65 10.94
N ALA A 269 -1.74 -21.48 11.57
CA ALA A 269 -0.44 -21.08 12.10
C ALA A 269 0.52 -20.62 11.00
N ASP A 270 0.49 -21.29 9.85
CA ASP A 270 1.26 -20.89 8.66
C ASP A 270 0.77 -19.56 8.11
N PHE A 271 -0.55 -19.37 8.01
CA PHE A 271 -1.14 -18.12 7.56
C PHE A 271 -0.81 -16.96 8.51
N ARG A 272 -0.91 -17.20 9.83
CA ARG A 272 -0.49 -16.25 10.86
C ARG A 272 0.95 -15.84 10.71
N ARG A 273 1.87 -16.80 10.58
CA ARG A 273 3.30 -16.53 10.41
C ARG A 273 3.57 -15.74 9.13
N ALA A 274 2.89 -16.08 8.03
CA ALA A 274 3.02 -15.35 6.78
C ALA A 274 2.52 -13.90 6.89
N LEU A 275 1.37 -13.69 7.53
CA LEU A 275 0.75 -12.37 7.63
C LEU A 275 1.43 -11.45 8.65
N ARG A 276 1.74 -11.96 9.85
CA ARG A 276 2.33 -11.16 10.94
C ARG A 276 3.84 -11.02 10.83
N ASP A 277 4.51 -12.11 10.45
CA ASP A 277 5.97 -12.19 10.46
C ASP A 277 6.57 -12.09 9.05
N GLY A 278 5.73 -12.13 8.00
CA GLY A 278 6.19 -12.08 6.62
C GLY A 278 6.87 -13.37 6.15
N ILE A 279 6.68 -14.51 6.84
CA ILE A 279 7.40 -15.76 6.53
C ILE A 279 6.43 -16.86 6.12
N ARG A 280 6.60 -17.37 4.89
CA ARG A 280 5.77 -18.40 4.28
C ARG A 280 6.10 -19.80 4.81
N PRO A 281 5.27 -20.82 4.52
CA PRO A 281 5.55 -22.22 4.87
C PRO A 281 6.83 -22.78 4.27
N ASP A 282 7.18 -22.34 3.06
CA ASP A 282 8.41 -22.72 2.36
C ASP A 282 9.65 -21.93 2.84
N ARG A 283 9.54 -21.21 3.97
CA ARG A 283 10.56 -20.32 4.58
C ARG A 283 10.97 -19.12 3.72
N SER A 284 10.35 -18.91 2.56
CA SER A 284 10.53 -17.67 1.80
C SER A 284 9.74 -16.53 2.43
N VAL A 285 10.16 -15.28 2.18
CA VAL A 285 9.49 -14.11 2.71
C VAL A 285 8.34 -13.63 1.81
N ILE A 286 7.35 -12.98 2.42
CA ILE A 286 6.41 -12.14 1.71
C ILE A 286 7.19 -10.96 1.11
N ARG A 287 7.00 -10.74 -0.18
CA ARG A 287 7.69 -9.69 -0.93
C ARG A 287 6.89 -8.41 -0.91
N TYR A 288 7.62 -7.30 -0.94
CA TYR A 288 7.07 -5.97 -1.18
C TYR A 288 6.27 -5.96 -2.51
N PRO A 289 5.15 -5.21 -2.62
CA PRO A 289 4.66 -4.17 -1.72
C PRO A 289 3.86 -4.62 -0.49
N MET A 290 3.67 -5.93 -0.27
CA MET A 290 2.97 -6.40 0.93
C MET A 290 3.89 -6.38 2.14
N MET A 291 3.56 -5.53 3.12
CA MET A 291 4.28 -5.46 4.39
C MET A 291 3.68 -6.42 5.42
N PRO A 292 4.51 -7.01 6.31
CA PRO A 292 4.00 -7.77 7.44
C PRO A 292 3.08 -6.91 8.33
N MET A 293 2.07 -7.53 8.92
CA MET A 293 1.06 -6.89 9.77
C MET A 293 1.20 -7.37 11.23
N PRO A 294 2.32 -7.10 11.92
CA PRO A 294 2.61 -7.68 13.23
C PRO A 294 1.64 -7.23 14.33
N VAL A 295 0.95 -6.10 14.12
CA VAL A 295 -0.02 -5.51 15.05
C VAL A 295 -1.38 -6.19 15.03
N LEU A 296 -1.67 -7.07 14.06
CA LEU A 296 -2.88 -7.89 14.09
C LEU A 296 -2.82 -8.87 15.27
N SER A 297 -3.93 -9.01 15.97
CA SER A 297 -4.11 -10.00 17.04
C SER A 297 -4.31 -11.40 16.45
N ASP A 298 -4.12 -12.42 17.28
CA ASP A 298 -4.34 -13.80 16.83
C ASP A 298 -5.82 -14.05 16.45
N ASP A 299 -6.78 -13.45 17.16
CA ASP A 299 -8.20 -13.56 16.83
C ASP A 299 -8.57 -12.89 15.49
N GLU A 300 -7.98 -11.73 15.18
CA GLU A 300 -8.20 -11.08 13.87
C GLU A 300 -7.60 -11.90 12.73
N VAL A 301 -6.41 -12.50 12.94
CA VAL A 301 -5.81 -13.41 11.96
C VAL A 301 -6.65 -14.67 11.76
N ALA A 302 -7.16 -15.25 12.86
CA ALA A 302 -8.06 -16.39 12.82
C ALA A 302 -9.36 -16.06 12.07
N ALA A 303 -9.93 -14.87 12.30
CA ALA A 303 -11.10 -14.37 11.58
C ALA A 303 -10.83 -14.22 10.08
N LEU A 304 -9.71 -13.61 9.69
CA LEU A 304 -9.29 -13.49 8.29
C LEU A 304 -9.14 -14.87 7.62
N TYR A 305 -8.48 -15.82 8.30
CA TYR A 305 -8.30 -17.18 7.80
C TYR A 305 -9.65 -17.90 7.64
N ALA A 306 -10.53 -17.81 8.66
CA ALA A 306 -11.87 -18.40 8.63
C ALA A 306 -12.72 -17.84 7.49
N TYR A 307 -12.68 -16.53 7.24
CA TYR A 307 -13.39 -15.95 6.11
C TYR A 307 -12.82 -16.41 4.76
N LEU A 308 -11.49 -16.46 4.60
CA LEU A 308 -10.86 -16.94 3.37
C LEU A 308 -11.25 -18.39 3.03
N GLN A 309 -11.54 -19.23 4.03
CA GLN A 309 -12.07 -20.59 3.81
C GLN A 309 -13.45 -20.61 3.13
N THR A 310 -14.22 -19.52 3.26
CA THR A 310 -15.54 -19.39 2.64
C THR A 310 -15.49 -18.81 1.22
N VAL A 311 -14.35 -18.23 0.83
CA VAL A 311 -14.17 -17.64 -0.50
C VAL A 311 -14.18 -18.74 -1.56
N PRO A 312 -14.90 -18.57 -2.69
CA PRO A 312 -14.89 -19.54 -3.77
C PRO A 312 -13.47 -19.93 -4.20
N ILE A 313 -13.22 -21.23 -4.28
CA ILE A 313 -11.94 -21.77 -4.70
C ILE A 313 -11.74 -21.48 -6.19
N ILE A 314 -10.65 -20.78 -6.52
CA ILE A 314 -10.28 -20.45 -7.89
C ILE A 314 -8.86 -20.95 -8.15
N HIS A 315 -8.71 -21.83 -9.13
CA HIS A 315 -7.39 -22.29 -9.56
C HIS A 315 -6.73 -21.22 -10.44
N ASN A 316 -5.67 -20.58 -9.93
CA ASN A 316 -4.95 -19.53 -10.63
C ASN A 316 -3.47 -19.51 -10.26
N ARG A 317 -2.63 -20.09 -11.12
CA ARG A 317 -1.17 -20.10 -10.93
C ARG A 317 -0.56 -18.79 -11.37
N VAL A 318 -0.25 -17.92 -10.41
CA VAL A 318 0.47 -16.68 -10.69
C VAL A 318 1.97 -16.92 -10.91
N LYS A 319 2.53 -16.30 -11.94
CA LYS A 319 3.96 -16.36 -12.22
C LYS A 319 4.73 -15.65 -11.11
N ARG A 320 5.69 -16.33 -10.49
CA ARG A 320 6.64 -15.71 -9.57
C ARG A 320 7.85 -15.19 -10.36
N PHE A 321 8.07 -13.88 -10.37
CA PHE A 321 9.30 -13.28 -10.90
C PHE A 321 10.49 -13.56 -9.94
N GLY A 322 11.68 -13.73 -10.51
CA GLY A 322 12.75 -14.60 -10.01
C GLY A 322 13.58 -14.14 -8.81
N VAL A 323 14.19 -15.14 -8.17
CA VAL A 323 15.45 -15.06 -7.43
C VAL A 323 16.51 -15.53 -8.43
N ASP A 324 17.54 -14.73 -8.72
CA ASP A 324 18.62 -15.20 -9.62
C ASP A 324 19.50 -16.19 -8.87
N ARG A 325 19.29 -17.48 -9.13
CA ARG A 325 20.03 -18.57 -8.49
C ARG A 325 21.43 -18.77 -9.08
N ALA A 326 21.77 -18.09 -10.17
CA ALA A 326 23.03 -18.26 -10.90
C ALA A 326 24.07 -17.14 -10.60
N ASP A 327 23.75 -16.18 -9.73
CA ASP A 327 24.69 -15.11 -9.38
C ASP A 327 25.97 -15.67 -8.75
N PRO A 328 27.19 -15.24 -9.14
CA PRO A 328 28.43 -15.77 -8.58
C PRO A 328 28.68 -15.37 -7.11
N ASP A 329 28.11 -14.27 -6.63
CA ASP A 329 28.24 -13.80 -5.24
C ASP A 329 27.28 -14.57 -4.33
N GLU A 330 27.83 -15.39 -3.41
CA GLU A 330 27.04 -16.18 -2.48
C GLU A 330 26.18 -15.33 -1.56
N GLY A 331 26.72 -14.21 -1.07
CA GLY A 331 25.99 -13.32 -0.19
C GLY A 331 24.80 -12.68 -0.89
N LYS A 332 24.97 -12.33 -2.18
CA LYS A 332 23.87 -11.86 -3.01
C LYS A 332 22.81 -12.94 -3.24
N ARG A 333 23.20 -14.18 -3.54
CA ARG A 333 22.25 -15.30 -3.68
C ARG A 333 21.43 -15.49 -2.39
N VAL A 334 22.06 -15.46 -1.23
CA VAL A 334 21.39 -15.58 0.08
C VAL A 334 20.45 -14.38 0.32
N TYR A 335 20.93 -13.16 0.05
CA TYR A 335 20.15 -11.93 0.18
C TYR A 335 18.87 -11.95 -0.67
N GLN A 336 18.96 -12.45 -1.91
CA GLN A 336 17.80 -12.61 -2.79
C GLN A 336 16.92 -13.81 -2.40
N LYS A 337 17.52 -14.94 -2.00
CA LYS A 337 16.82 -16.15 -1.53
C LYS A 337 15.83 -15.84 -0.42
N TYR A 338 16.27 -15.05 0.57
CA TYR A 338 15.44 -14.65 1.71
C TYR A 338 14.71 -13.32 1.48
N GLY A 339 14.73 -12.79 0.26
CA GLY A 339 13.97 -11.62 -0.16
C GLY A 339 14.33 -10.33 0.60
N CYS A 340 15.55 -10.21 1.13
CA CYS A 340 16.01 -9.02 1.85
C CYS A 340 15.88 -7.75 0.99
N ALA A 341 16.14 -7.88 -0.32
CA ALA A 341 15.97 -6.83 -1.31
C ALA A 341 14.57 -6.20 -1.33
N SER A 342 13.52 -6.95 -0.93
CA SER A 342 12.15 -6.45 -0.93
C SER A 342 11.97 -5.24 0.00
N CYS A 343 12.72 -5.16 1.09
CA CYS A 343 12.67 -4.04 2.03
C CYS A 343 13.90 -3.14 1.95
N HIS A 344 15.06 -3.74 1.69
CA HIS A 344 16.35 -3.08 1.73
C HIS A 344 16.82 -2.57 0.36
N GLY A 345 16.14 -2.92 -0.74
CA GLY A 345 16.55 -2.60 -2.11
C GLY A 345 17.71 -3.48 -2.61
N ASP A 346 17.90 -3.57 -3.93
CA ASP A 346 19.02 -4.32 -4.50
C ASP A 346 20.37 -3.63 -4.29
N ASN A 347 20.36 -2.31 -4.11
CA ASN A 347 21.53 -1.49 -3.82
C ASN A 347 21.67 -1.14 -2.33
N GLY A 348 20.86 -1.72 -1.45
CA GLY A 348 20.84 -1.39 -0.02
C GLY A 348 20.13 -0.08 0.34
N VAL A 349 19.46 0.56 -0.62
CA VAL A 349 18.59 1.72 -0.40
C VAL A 349 17.14 1.32 -0.69
N GLY A 350 16.35 1.20 0.37
CA GLY A 350 14.93 0.86 0.29
C GLY A 350 14.13 1.48 1.43
N ILE A 351 12.96 0.92 1.73
CA ILE A 351 12.13 1.35 2.87
C ILE A 351 12.85 1.15 4.23
N ALA A 352 13.82 0.23 4.28
CA ALA A 352 14.73 0.02 5.40
C ALA A 352 16.18 0.12 4.88
N ASP A 353 16.82 1.25 5.06
CA ASP A 353 18.13 1.54 4.44
C ASP A 353 19.31 0.85 5.15
N LEU A 354 20.26 0.31 4.36
CA LEU A 354 21.44 -0.40 4.85
C LEU A 354 22.69 0.47 5.01
N ARG A 355 22.70 1.74 4.58
CA ARG A 355 23.87 2.64 4.64
C ARG A 355 24.47 2.79 6.03
N ARG A 356 23.63 2.70 7.06
CA ARG A 356 24.06 2.79 8.48
C ARG A 356 24.18 1.43 9.16
N ALA A 357 24.04 0.33 8.44
CA ALA A 357 24.11 -1.01 9.03
C ALA A 357 25.46 -1.27 9.72
N THR A 358 26.57 -0.87 9.10
CA THR A 358 27.93 -1.01 9.68
C THR A 358 28.21 -0.07 10.84
N VAL A 359 27.50 1.06 10.93
CA VAL A 359 27.58 2.00 12.05
C VAL A 359 26.80 1.48 13.25
N HIS A 360 25.60 0.94 13.01
CA HIS A 360 24.74 0.39 14.06
C HIS A 360 25.21 -0.99 14.54
N TYR A 361 25.76 -1.81 13.64
CA TYR A 361 26.20 -3.18 13.89
C TYR A 361 27.64 -3.37 13.36
N PRO A 362 28.65 -2.83 14.05
CA PRO A 362 30.03 -2.89 13.57
C PRO A 362 30.57 -4.32 13.51
N LYS A 363 30.16 -5.19 14.44
CA LYS A 363 30.61 -6.59 14.49
C LYS A 363 29.63 -7.53 13.78
N ASP A 364 30.16 -8.60 13.17
CA ASP A 364 29.35 -9.59 12.46
C ASP A 364 28.33 -10.25 13.39
N GLU A 365 28.72 -10.57 14.63
CA GLU A 365 27.83 -11.19 15.61
C GLU A 365 26.64 -10.30 15.96
N GLN A 366 26.84 -8.97 15.98
CA GLN A 366 25.77 -8.01 16.22
C GLN A 366 24.78 -7.97 15.06
N LEU A 367 25.30 -7.97 13.82
CA LEU A 367 24.44 -7.98 12.64
C LEU A 367 23.70 -9.32 12.50
N ILE A 368 24.35 -10.44 12.82
CA ILE A 368 23.72 -11.76 12.87
C ILE A 368 22.62 -11.79 13.94
N ALA A 369 22.88 -11.27 15.14
CA ALA A 369 21.87 -11.19 16.20
C ALA A 369 20.67 -10.33 15.77
N TRP A 370 20.92 -9.21 15.09
CA TRP A 370 19.89 -8.37 14.50
C TRP A 370 19.06 -9.13 13.46
N ILE A 371 19.70 -9.78 12.48
CA ILE A 371 18.99 -10.55 11.44
C ILE A 371 18.17 -11.69 12.07
N LYS A 372 18.74 -12.40 13.06
CA LYS A 372 18.07 -13.49 13.76
C LYS A 372 16.82 -13.03 14.50
N ASN A 373 16.86 -11.90 15.20
CA ASN A 373 15.77 -11.50 16.10
C ASN A 373 15.58 -9.97 16.22
N ALA A 374 15.41 -9.28 15.09
CA ALA A 374 15.17 -7.84 15.08
C ALA A 374 13.97 -7.42 15.97
N PRO A 375 12.81 -8.10 15.98
CA PRO A 375 11.68 -7.74 16.84
C PRO A 375 12.00 -7.81 18.34
N GLY A 376 12.88 -8.74 18.75
CA GLY A 376 13.34 -8.83 20.13
C GLY A 376 14.36 -7.76 20.53
N ILE A 377 15.03 -7.13 19.56
CA ILE A 377 16.04 -6.08 19.80
C ILE A 377 15.43 -4.68 19.69
N LYS A 378 14.56 -4.46 18.70
CA LYS A 378 13.86 -3.20 18.48
C LYS A 378 12.37 -3.44 18.38
N SER A 379 11.66 -3.11 19.46
CA SER A 379 10.21 -3.13 19.48
C SER A 379 9.62 -2.28 18.35
N GLY A 380 8.59 -2.80 17.68
CA GLY A 380 7.92 -2.11 16.57
C GLY A 380 8.66 -2.13 15.23
N THR A 381 9.79 -2.85 15.11
CA THR A 381 10.40 -3.07 13.80
C THR A 381 9.52 -3.97 12.93
N ILE A 382 9.50 -3.69 11.63
CA ILE A 382 8.84 -4.50 10.59
C ILE A 382 9.76 -5.62 10.07
N MET A 383 11.03 -5.64 10.47
CA MET A 383 11.98 -6.65 10.03
C MET A 383 11.60 -8.03 10.61
N PRO A 384 11.39 -9.06 9.77
CA PRO A 384 11.09 -10.42 10.22
C PRO A 384 12.16 -11.01 11.14
N LYS A 385 11.76 -12.04 11.89
CA LYS A 385 12.68 -12.90 12.64
C LYS A 385 13.23 -13.98 11.70
N PHE A 386 14.53 -13.95 11.38
CA PHE A 386 15.16 -14.95 10.51
C PHE A 386 15.82 -16.13 11.22
N ASP A 387 15.77 -16.17 12.55
CA ASP A 387 16.20 -17.33 13.34
C ASP A 387 15.35 -18.57 12.99
N GLY A 388 16.02 -19.65 12.57
CA GLY A 388 15.39 -20.85 12.01
C GLY A 388 14.89 -20.73 10.56
N VAL A 389 15.05 -19.55 9.93
CA VAL A 389 14.73 -19.30 8.52
C VAL A 389 15.99 -19.31 7.67
N VAL A 390 17.00 -18.53 8.06
CA VAL A 390 18.32 -18.51 7.42
C VAL A 390 19.16 -19.65 8.00
N GLU A 391 19.75 -20.46 7.14
CA GLU A 391 20.60 -21.56 7.57
C GLU A 391 21.89 -21.03 8.21
N PRO A 392 22.44 -21.66 9.26
CA PRO A 392 23.61 -21.15 10.00
C PRO A 392 24.83 -20.82 9.13
N HIS A 393 25.08 -21.62 8.09
CA HIS A 393 26.20 -21.43 7.16
C HIS A 393 26.00 -20.29 6.17
N GLU A 394 24.77 -19.79 5.99
CA GLU A 394 24.44 -18.72 5.06
C GLU A 394 24.58 -17.31 5.69
N PHE A 395 24.73 -17.22 7.01
CA PHE A 395 24.90 -15.93 7.70
C PHE A 395 26.20 -15.19 7.35
N PRO A 396 27.40 -15.83 7.34
CA PRO A 396 28.63 -15.13 7.00
C PRO A 396 28.62 -14.46 5.61
N PRO A 397 28.27 -15.14 4.50
CA PRO A 397 28.23 -14.49 3.19
C PRO A 397 27.12 -13.42 3.13
N LEU A 398 25.96 -13.64 3.77
CA LEU A 398 24.90 -12.63 3.84
C LEU A 398 25.35 -11.34 4.54
N VAL A 399 26.04 -11.46 5.68
CA VAL A 399 26.56 -10.33 6.45
C VAL A 399 27.59 -9.55 5.64
N ALA A 400 28.52 -10.24 4.99
CA ALA A 400 29.51 -9.62 4.11
C ALA A 400 28.83 -8.80 3.01
N TYR A 401 27.79 -9.35 2.37
CA TYR A 401 27.05 -8.67 1.31
C TYR A 401 26.23 -7.48 1.82
N VAL A 402 25.54 -7.60 2.97
CA VAL A 402 24.81 -6.48 3.59
C VAL A 402 25.75 -5.31 3.93
N LYS A 403 26.94 -5.60 4.45
CA LYS A 403 27.95 -4.57 4.75
C LYS A 403 28.47 -3.91 3.48
N LYS A 404 28.73 -4.69 2.42
CA LYS A 404 29.14 -4.18 1.09
C LYS A 404 28.10 -3.22 0.53
N LEU A 405 26.82 -3.62 0.50
CA LEU A 405 25.73 -2.76 0.03
C LEU A 405 25.64 -1.44 0.80
N GLY A 406 25.73 -1.49 2.14
CA GLY A 406 25.71 -0.29 2.96
C GLY A 406 26.85 0.69 2.64
N GLN A 407 28.05 0.17 2.37
CA GLN A 407 29.22 0.98 1.98
C GLN A 407 29.05 1.60 0.60
N GLU A 408 28.62 0.82 -0.39
CA GLU A 408 28.40 1.27 -1.77
C GLU A 408 27.30 2.36 -1.83
N ALA A 409 26.20 2.17 -1.11
CA ALA A 409 25.09 3.12 -1.05
C ALA A 409 25.47 4.47 -0.37
N GLU A 410 26.38 4.45 0.60
CA GLU A 410 26.87 5.68 1.23
C GLU A 410 27.82 6.44 0.29
N GLN A 411 28.60 5.71 -0.52
CA GLN A 411 29.50 6.30 -1.52
C GLN A 411 28.72 6.98 -2.65
N SER A 412 27.62 6.39 -3.13
CA SER A 412 26.80 6.97 -4.22
C SER A 412 26.05 8.26 -3.84
N ARG A 413 26.11 8.68 -2.58
CA ARG A 413 25.53 9.94 -2.09
C ARG A 413 26.50 11.12 -2.19
N ARG A 414 27.81 10.84 -2.24
CA ARG A 414 28.88 11.83 -2.40
C ARG A 414 29.11 12.09 -3.88
#